data_AF-A0A6I6JMA8-F1
#
_entry.id   AF-A0A6I6JMA8-F1
#
_cell.length_a   1.000
_cell.length_b   1.000
_cell.length_c   1.000
_cell.angle_alpha   90.00
_cell.angle_beta   90.00
_cell.angle_gamma   90.00
#
_symmetry.space_group_name_H-M   'P 1'
#
loop_
_entity.id
_entity.type
_entity.pdbx_description
1 polymer ?
#
loop_
_entity_poly.entity_id
_entity_poly.type
_entity_poly.pdbx_seq_one_letter_code
_entity_poly.pdbx_strand_id
1 'polypeptide(L)'
;MKTFFRNKLWLTALPIALGVILFLIVNARKEPKKSVYPLNVMVTFDETKFVVQNCDTIDFVNATLSLNEYYKINGVNLKAGENYTIWPVEFVHSNGKHFSKRQPLLKFSIWCELNDNNNGFYNKKFR
;
A
#
# COMPACT_ATOMS: atom_id res chain seq x y z
N MET A 1 -32.88 60.99 -4.78
CA MET A 1 -33.20 59.55 -4.73
C MET A 1 -32.03 58.78 -5.32
N LYS A 2 -31.43 57.84 -4.56
CA LYS A 2 -30.39 56.83 -4.91
C LYS A 2 -29.09 56.90 -4.08
N THR A 3 -29.13 56.43 -2.84
CA THR A 3 -27.94 56.01 -2.08
C THR A 3 -28.21 54.79 -1.18
N PHE A 4 -29.18 53.94 -1.53
CA PHE A 4 -29.57 52.79 -0.69
C PHE A 4 -29.00 51.43 -1.14
N PHE A 5 -28.25 51.37 -2.24
CA PHE A 5 -27.76 50.11 -2.83
C PHE A 5 -26.29 49.77 -2.55
N ARG A 6 -25.49 50.66 -1.95
CA ARG A 6 -24.03 50.47 -1.84
C ARG A 6 -23.57 49.57 -0.68
N ASN A 7 -24.37 49.44 0.39
CA ASN A 7 -23.99 48.67 1.58
C ASN A 7 -24.54 47.23 1.60
N LYS A 8 -25.46 46.87 0.70
CA LYS A 8 -26.07 45.53 0.64
C LYS A 8 -25.23 44.51 -0.12
N LEU A 9 -24.36 44.97 -1.05
CA LEU A 9 -23.48 44.09 -1.84
C LEU A 9 -22.41 43.41 -0.97
N TRP A 10 -21.93 44.08 0.07
CA TRP A 10 -20.87 43.54 0.93
C TRP A 10 -21.38 42.45 1.89
N LEU A 11 -22.65 42.56 2.31
CA LEU A 11 -23.32 41.57 3.17
C LEU A 11 -23.56 40.24 2.46
N THR A 12 -23.70 40.22 1.13
CA THR A 12 -23.85 38.98 0.35
C THR A 12 -22.52 38.46 -0.16
N ALA A 13 -21.54 39.32 -0.45
CA ALA A 13 -20.21 38.90 -0.92
C ALA A 13 -19.41 38.15 0.16
N LEU A 14 -19.55 38.52 1.43
CA LEU A 14 -18.82 37.91 2.54
C LEU A 14 -19.16 36.41 2.76
N PRO A 15 -20.42 35.98 2.87
CA PRO A 15 -20.76 34.57 3.02
C PRO A 15 -20.41 33.75 1.77
N ILE A 16 -20.46 34.35 0.57
CA ILE A 16 -20.05 33.68 -0.67
C ILE A 16 -18.54 33.44 -0.66
N ALA A 17 -17.73 34.45 -0.32
CA ALA A 17 -16.29 34.31 -0.24
C ALA A 17 -15.88 33.27 0.82
N LEU A 18 -16.52 33.29 2.00
CA LEU A 18 -16.32 32.27 3.03
C LEU A 18 -16.70 30.87 2.55
N GLY A 19 -17.81 30.72 1.83
CA GLY A 19 -18.24 29.46 1.24
C GLY A 19 -17.24 28.91 0.21
N VAL A 20 -16.69 29.78 -0.65
CA VAL A 20 -15.67 29.40 -1.63
C VAL A 20 -14.38 28.97 -0.93
N ILE A 21 -13.93 29.72 0.08
CA ILE A 21 -12.72 29.37 0.86
C ILE A 21 -12.91 28.02 1.57
N LEU A 22 -14.07 27.79 2.19
CA LEU A 22 -14.37 26.52 2.86
C LEU A 22 -14.39 25.36 1.87
N PHE A 23 -14.99 25.55 0.70
CA PHE A 23 -15.03 24.55 -0.37
C PHE A 23 -13.62 24.19 -0.87
N LEU A 24 -12.75 25.19 -1.06
CA LEU A 24 -11.36 24.96 -1.45
C LEU A 24 -10.57 24.19 -0.39
N ILE A 25 -10.74 24.53 0.90
CA ILE A 25 -10.09 23.81 2.00
C ILE A 25 -10.56 22.35 2.07
N VAL A 26 -11.86 22.10 1.89
CA VAL A 26 -12.41 20.72 1.91
C VAL A 26 -11.90 19.90 0.73
N ASN A 27 -11.82 20.47 -0.48
CA ASN A 27 -11.31 19.75 -1.64
C ASN A 27 -9.80 19.52 -1.58
N ALA A 28 -9.02 20.45 -1.01
CA ALA A 28 -7.58 20.29 -0.85
C ALA A 28 -7.20 19.15 0.12
N ARG A 29 -8.08 18.79 1.07
CA ARG A 29 -7.85 17.70 2.04
C ARG A 29 -8.19 16.31 1.52
N LYS A 30 -8.64 16.17 0.27
CA LYS A 30 -8.87 14.84 -0.30
C LYS A 30 -7.51 14.22 -0.62
N GLU A 31 -7.04 13.39 0.31
CA GLU A 31 -5.92 12.47 0.09
C GLU A 31 -6.12 11.77 -1.27
N PRO A 32 -5.11 11.73 -2.15
CA PRO A 32 -5.22 11.00 -3.39
C PRO A 32 -5.58 9.55 -3.07
N LYS A 33 -6.60 9.01 -3.76
CA LYS A 33 -6.98 7.60 -3.61
C LYS A 33 -5.75 6.76 -3.96
N LYS A 34 -5.09 6.18 -2.93
CA LYS A 34 -3.97 5.27 -3.13
C LYS A 34 -4.46 4.09 -3.98
N SER A 35 -3.93 3.97 -5.19
CA SER A 35 -4.24 2.83 -6.06
C SER A 35 -3.38 1.63 -5.64
N VAL A 36 -3.95 0.42 -5.72
CA VAL A 36 -3.23 -0.82 -5.46
C VAL A 36 -2.86 -1.45 -6.80
N TYR A 37 -1.56 -1.47 -7.10
CA TYR A 37 -1.00 -2.04 -8.31
C TYR A 37 -0.71 -3.53 -8.11
N PRO A 38 -1.14 -4.41 -9.03
CA PRO A 38 -0.76 -5.82 -8.98
C PRO A 38 0.72 -5.99 -9.34
N LEU A 39 1.52 -6.51 -8.42
CA LEU A 39 2.95 -6.74 -8.67
C LEU A 39 3.18 -7.94 -9.60
N ASN A 40 4.17 -7.82 -10.48
CA ASN A 40 4.62 -8.93 -11.32
C ASN A 40 5.71 -9.72 -10.59
N VAL A 41 5.32 -10.84 -9.99
CA VAL A 41 6.22 -11.66 -9.15
C VAL A 41 6.06 -13.13 -9.49
N MET A 42 7.18 -13.83 -9.67
CA MET A 42 7.20 -15.28 -9.73
C MET A 42 7.61 -15.85 -8.37
N VAL A 43 6.73 -16.65 -7.76
CA VAL A 43 7.03 -17.33 -6.50
C VAL A 43 6.87 -18.84 -6.66
N THR A 44 7.92 -19.58 -6.29
CA THR A 44 7.90 -21.04 -6.19
C THR A 44 8.15 -21.46 -4.75
N PHE A 45 7.62 -22.63 -4.38
CA PHE A 45 7.77 -23.21 -3.06
C PHE A 45 8.04 -24.71 -3.23
N ASP A 46 9.20 -25.18 -2.76
CA ASP A 46 9.61 -26.59 -2.83
C ASP A 46 9.39 -27.33 -1.49
N GLU A 47 8.50 -26.78 -0.67
CA GLU A 47 8.25 -27.18 0.70
C GLU A 47 9.34 -26.89 1.73
N THR A 48 10.53 -26.46 1.30
CA THR A 48 11.63 -26.11 2.20
C THR A 48 11.93 -24.61 2.16
N LYS A 49 11.79 -23.98 1.00
CA LYS A 49 12.08 -22.57 0.76
C LYS A 49 11.15 -21.97 -0.27
N PHE A 50 10.97 -20.67 -0.18
CA PHE A 50 10.39 -19.85 -1.23
C PHE A 50 11.50 -19.30 -2.11
N VAL A 51 11.34 -19.38 -3.42
CA VAL A 51 12.13 -18.61 -4.37
C VAL A 51 11.22 -17.55 -4.96
N VAL A 52 11.55 -16.29 -4.69
CA VAL A 52 10.79 -15.10 -5.09
C VAL A 52 11.62 -14.33 -6.11
N GLN A 53 11.06 -14.12 -7.30
CA GLN A 53 11.63 -13.25 -8.32
C GLN A 53 10.77 -12.01 -8.50
N ASN A 54 11.39 -10.83 -8.39
CA ASN A 54 10.77 -9.60 -8.84
C ASN A 54 10.88 -9.53 -10.38
N CYS A 55 9.75 -9.66 -11.07
CA CYS A 55 9.69 -9.62 -12.53
C CYS A 55 9.24 -8.23 -13.05
N ASP A 56 9.07 -7.25 -12.16
CA ASP A 56 8.84 -5.86 -12.53
C ASP A 56 10.15 -5.16 -12.94
N THR A 57 10.01 -3.97 -13.50
CA THR A 57 11.12 -3.08 -13.87
C THR A 57 11.56 -2.15 -12.74
N ILE A 58 10.88 -2.21 -11.59
CA ILE A 58 11.10 -1.37 -10.43
C ILE A 58 11.44 -2.21 -9.19
N ASP A 59 12.25 -1.65 -8.30
CA ASP A 59 12.57 -2.28 -7.02
C ASP A 59 11.38 -2.19 -6.07
N PHE A 60 11.14 -3.26 -5.30
CA PHE A 60 10.21 -3.21 -4.17
C PHE A 60 11.01 -2.86 -2.92
N VAL A 61 10.81 -1.64 -2.41
CA VAL A 61 11.52 -1.14 -1.24
C VAL A 61 10.65 -1.27 0.00
N ASN A 62 11.26 -1.63 1.13
CA ASN A 62 10.58 -1.78 2.43
C ASN A 62 9.35 -2.69 2.36
N ALA A 63 9.44 -3.77 1.57
CA ALA A 63 8.36 -4.70 1.36
C ALA A 63 8.09 -5.53 2.62
N THR A 64 6.81 -5.84 2.81
CA THR A 64 6.33 -6.81 3.79
C THR A 64 5.96 -8.09 3.06
N LEU A 65 6.67 -9.17 3.37
CA LEU A 65 6.31 -10.52 2.97
C LEU A 65 5.41 -11.12 4.05
N SER A 66 4.36 -11.83 3.67
CA SER A 66 3.52 -12.54 4.65
C SER A 66 3.20 -13.97 4.24
N LEU A 67 3.13 -14.82 5.25
CA LEU A 67 2.59 -16.18 5.16
C LEU A 67 1.34 -16.28 6.01
N ASN A 68 0.27 -16.75 5.37
CA ASN A 68 -1.06 -16.93 5.95
C ASN A 68 -1.55 -15.68 6.68
N GLU A 69 -1.17 -14.48 6.21
CA GLU A 69 -1.54 -13.17 6.75
C GLU A 69 -0.94 -12.83 8.14
N TYR A 70 -0.57 -13.85 8.92
CA TYR A 70 -0.15 -13.71 10.33
C TYR A 70 1.36 -13.68 10.55
N TYR A 71 2.13 -14.40 9.72
CA TYR A 71 3.58 -14.46 9.86
C TYR A 71 4.22 -13.52 8.84
N LYS A 72 5.12 -12.65 9.27
CA LYS A 72 5.62 -11.56 8.44
C LYS A 72 7.14 -11.45 8.48
N ILE A 73 7.68 -10.94 7.38
CA ILE A 73 9.03 -10.40 7.28
C ILE A 73 8.85 -8.97 6.77
N ASN A 74 9.34 -7.99 7.52
CA ASN A 74 9.21 -6.57 7.18
C ASN A 74 10.56 -6.03 6.70
N GLY A 75 10.53 -4.94 5.94
CA GLY A 75 11.75 -4.22 5.54
C GLY A 75 12.57 -4.96 4.48
N VAL A 76 11.95 -5.81 3.67
CA VAL A 76 12.64 -6.57 2.61
C VAL A 76 12.75 -5.70 1.37
N ASN A 77 13.96 -5.59 0.82
CA ASN A 77 14.17 -4.94 -0.47
C ASN A 77 14.33 -6.01 -1.55
N LEU A 78 13.46 -5.99 -2.56
CA LEU A 78 13.48 -6.93 -3.69
C LEU A 78 13.78 -6.16 -4.97
N LYS A 79 15.05 -6.21 -5.40
CA LYS A 79 15.49 -5.52 -6.63
C LYS A 79 14.87 -6.12 -7.88
N ALA A 80 14.61 -5.27 -8.87
CA ALA A 80 14.09 -5.67 -10.17
C ALA A 80 14.97 -6.75 -10.83
N GLY A 81 14.34 -7.82 -11.29
CA GLY A 81 15.00 -8.94 -11.98
C GLY A 81 15.75 -9.93 -11.09
N GLU A 82 15.90 -9.66 -9.79
CA GLU A 82 16.66 -10.53 -8.88
C GLU A 82 15.81 -11.64 -8.24
N ASN A 83 16.50 -12.71 -7.84
CA ASN A 83 15.93 -13.87 -7.16
C ASN A 83 16.33 -13.89 -5.69
N TYR A 84 15.34 -14.12 -4.82
CA TYR A 84 15.48 -14.16 -3.38
C TYR A 84 15.04 -15.52 -2.85
N THR A 85 15.88 -16.13 -2.02
CA THR A 85 15.53 -17.35 -1.29
C THR A 85 15.10 -16.98 0.11
N ILE A 86 13.90 -17.38 0.50
CA ILE A 86 13.34 -17.09 1.83
C ILE A 86 12.92 -18.41 2.48
N TRP A 87 13.44 -18.68 3.66
CA TRP A 87 13.10 -19.87 4.44
C TRP A 87 11.83 -19.63 5.25
N PRO A 88 10.93 -20.61 5.38
CA PRO A 88 9.71 -20.48 6.18
C PRO A 88 9.99 -20.04 7.62
N VAL A 89 11.12 -20.47 8.21
CA VAL A 89 11.50 -20.09 9.58
C VAL A 89 11.73 -18.59 9.74
N GLU A 90 12.02 -17.84 8.67
CA GLU A 90 12.23 -16.39 8.75
C GLU A 90 10.93 -15.63 9.01
N PHE A 91 9.77 -16.23 8.73
CA PHE A 91 8.48 -15.62 8.99
C PHE A 91 8.10 -15.70 10.46
N VAL A 92 7.84 -14.55 11.07
CA VAL A 92 7.56 -14.42 12.50
C VAL A 92 6.15 -13.90 12.73
N HIS A 93 5.41 -14.54 13.64
CA HIS A 93 4.11 -14.07 14.12
C HIS A 93 4.29 -12.87 15.05
N SER A 94 3.24 -12.07 15.26
CA SER A 94 3.26 -10.94 16.20
C SER A 94 3.62 -11.28 17.65
N ASN A 95 3.59 -12.56 18.03
CA ASN A 95 3.95 -13.06 19.36
C ASN A 95 5.39 -13.61 19.42
N GLY A 96 6.20 -13.39 18.38
CA GLY A 96 7.59 -13.86 18.28
C GLY A 96 7.74 -15.31 17.84
N LYS A 97 6.65 -16.05 17.64
CA LYS A 97 6.72 -17.44 17.17
C LYS A 97 7.06 -17.51 15.68
N HIS A 98 8.11 -18.24 15.35
CA HIS A 98 8.46 -18.56 13.97
C HIS A 98 7.45 -19.51 13.33
N PHE A 99 7.24 -19.38 12.03
CA PHE A 99 6.38 -20.26 11.27
C PHE A 99 6.89 -21.71 11.31
N SER A 100 5.95 -22.66 11.34
CA SER A 100 6.22 -24.10 11.30
C SER A 100 5.35 -24.76 10.24
N LYS A 101 5.96 -25.64 9.43
CA LYS A 101 5.42 -26.28 8.21
C LYS A 101 4.15 -27.14 8.41
N ARG A 102 3.54 -27.20 9.60
CA ARG A 102 2.39 -28.09 9.89
C ARG A 102 1.05 -27.61 9.29
N GLN A 103 1.04 -26.59 8.42
CA GLN A 103 -0.18 -26.01 7.88
C GLN A 103 -0.41 -26.49 6.43
N PRO A 104 -1.60 -27.03 6.11
CA PRO A 104 -1.87 -27.66 4.81
C PRO A 104 -2.08 -26.68 3.65
N LEU A 105 -2.29 -25.40 3.95
CA LEU A 105 -2.45 -24.35 2.94
C LEU A 105 -1.54 -23.18 3.28
N LEU A 106 -0.75 -22.74 2.30
CA LEU A 106 0.12 -21.57 2.44
C LEU A 106 -0.34 -20.48 1.49
N LYS A 107 -0.72 -19.34 2.04
CA LYS A 107 -0.95 -18.10 1.32
C LYS A 107 0.28 -17.22 1.48
N PHE A 108 1.02 -17.02 0.40
CA PHE A 108 2.12 -16.06 0.37
C PHE A 108 1.61 -14.74 -0.19
N SER A 109 2.04 -13.62 0.38
CA SER A 109 1.78 -12.31 -0.18
C SER A 109 2.96 -11.35 -0.02
N ILE A 110 3.01 -10.36 -0.89
CA ILE A 110 3.95 -9.24 -0.84
C ILE A 110 3.12 -7.96 -0.82
N TRP A 111 3.47 -7.05 0.08
CA TRP A 111 2.97 -5.69 0.11
C TRP A 111 4.16 -4.73 0.10
N CYS A 112 4.15 -3.71 -0.74
CA CYS A 112 5.19 -2.69 -0.74
C CYS A 112 4.63 -1.32 -1.10
N GLU A 113 5.34 -0.27 -0.70
CA GLU A 113 5.09 1.06 -1.22
C GLU A 113 5.83 1.20 -2.55
N LEU A 114 5.15 1.74 -3.55
CA LEU A 114 5.69 2.08 -4.86
C LEU A 114 5.81 3.60 -4.96
N ASN A 115 6.45 4.07 -6.02
CA ASN A 115 6.52 5.50 -6.31
C ASN A 115 5.11 6.14 -6.40
N ASP A 116 5.07 7.46 -6.20
CA ASP A 116 3.85 8.27 -6.27
C ASP A 116 2.74 7.87 -5.29
N ASN A 117 3.13 7.42 -4.08
CA ASN A 117 2.23 6.99 -2.99
C ASN A 117 1.30 5.81 -3.36
N ASN A 118 1.64 5.06 -4.41
CA ASN A 118 0.91 3.85 -4.78
C ASN A 118 1.38 2.67 -3.93
N ASN A 119 0.51 1.68 -3.76
CA ASN A 119 0.90 0.44 -3.09
C ASN A 119 0.93 -0.71 -4.08
N GLY A 120 1.91 -1.58 -3.94
CA GLY A 120 2.02 -2.84 -4.66
C GLY A 120 1.45 -3.98 -3.83
N PHE A 121 0.70 -4.89 -4.48
CA PHE A 121 0.25 -6.12 -3.84
C PHE A 121 0.40 -7.34 -4.75
N TYR A 122 0.86 -8.43 -4.15
CA TYR A 122 0.88 -9.77 -4.74
C TYR A 122 0.30 -10.78 -3.76
N ASN A 123 -0.39 -11.80 -4.26
CA ASN A 123 -0.68 -13.00 -3.46
C ASN A 123 -0.65 -14.28 -4.32
N LYS A 124 -0.29 -15.39 -3.69
CA LYS A 124 -0.34 -16.73 -4.26
C LYS A 124 -0.68 -17.76 -3.19
N LYS A 125 -1.51 -18.73 -3.55
CA LYS A 125 -1.85 -19.87 -2.70
C LYS A 125 -1.08 -21.11 -3.18
N PHE A 126 -0.47 -21.82 -2.25
CA PHE A 126 0.14 -23.12 -2.44
C PHE A 126 -0.74 -24.18 -1.78
N ARG A 127 -0.92 -25.29 -2.50
CA ARG A 127 -1.63 -26.49 -2.04
C ARG A 127 -0.64 -27.58 -1.72
#